data_AF-A0A7S1ZMY3-F1
#
_entry.id   AF-A0A7S1ZMY3-F1
#
_cell.length_a   1.000
_cell.length_b   1.000
_cell.length_c   1.000
_cell.angle_alpha   90.00
_cell.angle_beta   90.00
_cell.angle_gamma   90.00
#
_symmetry.space_group_name_H-M   'P 1'
#
loop_
_entity.id
_entity.type
_entity.pdbx_description
1 polymer ?
#
loop_
_entity_poly.entity_id
_entity_poly.type
_entity_poly.pdbx_seq_one_letter_code
_entity_poly.pdbx_strand_id
1 'polypeptide(L)'
;AAAAEDDDDEDDNDNDDDKKPDGTLAEVYSHVQTRGSIPLRWSSPSDPSVYRPRVRIGVDPMAQARGLRNHVFGELATYAAGPPGVGGAAGSEGGPDVVFVNLVDKKGDQGRLGRAFDSVLRAVMEVYSSSSSSTSDTSLPFAVSERSVEHVWFDFHAECKGGRY
;
A
#
# COMPACT_ATOMS: atom_id res chain seq x y z
N ALA A 1 88.70 -14.28 2.05
CA ALA A 1 88.22 -13.49 0.91
C ALA A 1 86.70 -13.63 0.89
N ALA A 2 85.98 -12.57 1.25
CA ALA A 2 84.53 -12.43 1.21
C ALA A 2 84.11 -12.19 -0.26
N ALA A 3 83.15 -12.92 -0.84
CA ALA A 3 81.68 -12.82 -0.71
C ALA A 3 81.11 -11.54 -1.38
N ALA A 4 80.38 -11.73 -2.48
CA ALA A 4 79.16 -11.03 -2.87
C ALA A 4 78.71 -11.58 -4.24
N GLU A 5 77.58 -12.28 -4.25
CA GLU A 5 76.79 -12.58 -5.44
C GLU A 5 75.84 -11.38 -5.65
N ASP A 6 75.83 -10.83 -6.87
CA ASP A 6 74.88 -9.80 -7.32
C ASP A 6 73.59 -10.51 -7.76
N ASP A 7 72.51 -10.25 -7.02
CA ASP A 7 71.12 -10.57 -7.41
C ASP A 7 70.55 -9.36 -8.16
N ASP A 8 70.42 -9.48 -9.49
CA ASP A 8 69.80 -8.48 -10.35
C ASP A 8 68.31 -8.79 -10.61
N ASP A 9 67.51 -7.77 -10.30
CA ASP A 9 66.30 -7.30 -10.98
C ASP A 9 65.01 -8.13 -10.97
N GLU A 10 64.17 -7.75 -10.00
CA GLU A 10 62.71 -7.69 -10.09
C GLU A 10 62.29 -6.65 -11.16
N ASP A 11 61.40 -7.00 -12.09
CA ASP A 11 60.42 -6.06 -12.69
C ASP A 11 59.43 -6.81 -13.61
N ASP A 12 58.49 -7.54 -13.00
CA ASP A 12 57.22 -7.90 -13.67
C ASP A 12 56.08 -7.18 -12.95
N ASN A 13 55.99 -5.87 -13.22
CA ASN A 13 54.91 -5.00 -12.76
C ASN A 13 53.71 -5.15 -13.72
N ASP A 14 53.12 -6.35 -13.74
CA ASP A 14 51.84 -6.62 -14.40
C ASP A 14 50.72 -5.98 -13.58
N ASN A 15 50.59 -4.68 -13.78
CA ASN A 15 49.54 -3.84 -13.23
C ASN A 15 48.24 -4.06 -14.02
N ASP A 16 47.71 -5.28 -13.97
CA ASP A 16 46.37 -5.63 -14.44
C ASP A 16 45.34 -5.18 -13.39
N ASP A 17 45.25 -3.85 -13.24
CA ASP A 17 44.24 -3.16 -12.43
C ASP A 17 42.88 -3.07 -13.18
N ASP A 18 42.59 -4.06 -14.03
CA ASP A 18 41.28 -4.30 -14.65
C ASP A 18 40.36 -5.07 -13.68
N LYS A 19 40.28 -4.61 -12.42
CA LYS A 19 39.22 -5.02 -11.49
C LYS A 19 37.90 -4.49 -12.03
N LYS A 20 37.26 -5.29 -12.89
CA LYS A 20 35.84 -5.14 -13.22
C LYS A 20 35.09 -4.87 -11.91
N PRO A 21 34.24 -3.84 -11.84
CA PRO A 21 33.47 -3.57 -10.64
C PRO A 21 32.77 -4.87 -10.26
N ASP A 22 33.09 -5.37 -9.06
CA ASP A 22 32.38 -6.47 -8.43
C ASP A 22 30.89 -6.21 -8.64
N GLY A 23 30.16 -7.23 -9.09
CA GLY A 23 28.76 -7.14 -9.52
C GLY A 23 27.80 -6.86 -8.36
N THR A 24 28.26 -6.15 -7.34
CA THR A 24 27.54 -5.74 -6.15
C THR A 24 26.53 -4.66 -6.53
N LEU A 25 25.26 -5.07 -6.64
CA LEU A 25 24.13 -4.16 -6.72
C LEU A 25 24.14 -3.26 -5.47
N ALA A 26 24.47 -1.98 -5.65
CA ALA A 26 24.55 -1.03 -4.55
C ALA A 26 23.17 -0.83 -3.91
N GLU A 27 22.14 -0.59 -4.74
CA GLU A 27 20.78 -0.30 -4.28
C GLU A 27 19.75 -0.74 -5.33
N VAL A 28 18.64 -1.32 -4.88
CA VAL A 28 17.49 -1.69 -5.72
C VAL A 28 16.22 -1.13 -5.10
N TYR A 29 15.48 -0.34 -5.88
CA TYR A 29 14.23 0.28 -5.44
C TYR A 29 13.04 -0.35 -6.17
N SER A 30 11.92 -0.46 -5.46
CA SER A 30 10.65 -0.89 -6.01
C SER A 30 9.53 -0.04 -5.43
N HIS A 31 8.61 0.38 -6.29
CA HIS A 31 7.40 1.10 -5.91
C HIS A 31 6.20 0.40 -6.52
N VAL A 32 5.18 0.14 -5.71
CA VAL A 32 3.98 -0.60 -6.11
C VAL A 32 2.74 0.24 -5.84
N GLN A 33 1.84 0.29 -6.81
CA GLN A 33 0.50 0.87 -6.70
C GLN A 33 -0.52 -0.14 -7.20
N THR A 34 -1.64 -0.27 -6.49
CA THR A 34 -2.73 -1.18 -6.86
C THR A 34 -3.95 -0.39 -7.36
N ARG A 35 -4.78 -1.05 -8.18
CA ARG A 35 -6.06 -0.52 -8.64
C ARG A 35 -7.09 -1.65 -8.63
N GLY A 36 -8.28 -1.34 -8.12
CA GLY A 36 -9.38 -2.30 -8.04
C GLY A 36 -10.74 -1.63 -8.09
N SER A 37 -11.77 -2.47 -8.00
CA SER A 37 -13.12 -2.01 -7.71
C SER A 37 -13.21 -1.53 -6.25
N ILE A 38 -14.17 -0.66 -5.97
CA ILE A 38 -14.49 -0.31 -4.58
C ILE A 38 -14.90 -1.61 -3.86
N PRO A 39 -14.26 -1.99 -2.73
CA PRO A 39 -14.44 -3.28 -2.07
C PRO A 39 -15.72 -3.30 -1.22
N LEU A 40 -16.83 -3.02 -1.88
CA LEU A 40 -18.18 -3.11 -1.34
C LEU A 40 -18.97 -4.18 -2.06
N ARG A 41 -19.96 -4.74 -1.35
CA ARG A 41 -21.03 -5.50 -1.99
C ARG A 41 -21.99 -4.53 -2.68
N TRP A 42 -21.80 -4.36 -3.97
CA TRP A 42 -22.69 -3.58 -4.83
C TRP A 42 -23.05 -4.40 -6.07
N SER A 43 -24.18 -4.05 -6.68
CA SER A 43 -24.57 -4.58 -7.98
C SER A 43 -25.19 -3.48 -8.83
N SER A 44 -25.00 -3.60 -10.14
CA SER A 44 -25.72 -2.78 -11.13
C SER A 44 -26.30 -3.73 -12.16
N PRO A 45 -27.50 -4.31 -11.90
CA PRO A 45 -28.14 -5.23 -12.83
C PRO A 45 -28.31 -4.56 -14.19
N SER A 46 -27.65 -5.09 -15.21
CA SER A 46 -27.70 -4.57 -16.57
C SER A 46 -28.92 -5.12 -17.29
N ASP A 47 -30.02 -4.37 -17.25
CA ASP A 47 -31.10 -4.56 -18.22
C ASP A 47 -30.70 -3.83 -19.51
N PRO A 48 -30.62 -4.51 -20.67
CA PRO A 48 -30.22 -3.90 -21.94
C PRO A 48 -31.14 -2.74 -22.38
N SER A 49 -32.36 -2.65 -21.84
CA SER A 49 -33.30 -1.55 -22.09
C SER A 49 -33.03 -0.30 -21.23
N VAL A 50 -32.22 -0.42 -20.17
CA VAL A 50 -31.97 0.67 -19.21
C VAL A 50 -30.62 1.31 -19.50
N TYR A 51 -30.66 2.55 -20.01
CA TYR A 51 -29.47 3.33 -20.37
C TYR A 51 -28.49 3.56 -19.21
N ARG A 52 -28.99 3.71 -17.98
CA ARG A 52 -28.17 3.88 -16.77
C ARG A 52 -28.71 2.98 -15.64
N PRO A 53 -28.25 1.73 -15.56
CA PRO A 53 -28.70 0.83 -14.51
C PRO A 53 -28.30 1.39 -13.14
N ARG A 54 -29.25 1.37 -12.20
CA ARG A 54 -29.05 1.94 -10.87
C ARG A 54 -28.11 1.07 -10.04
N VAL A 55 -27.18 1.72 -9.35
CA VAL A 55 -26.31 1.04 -8.39
C VAL A 55 -27.09 0.73 -7.11
N ARG A 56 -27.13 -0.57 -6.79
CA ARG A 56 -27.65 -1.13 -5.54
C ARG A 56 -26.48 -1.40 -4.60
N ILE A 57 -26.51 -0.83 -3.40
CA ILE A 57 -25.45 -0.92 -2.40
C ILE A 57 -26.03 -1.59 -1.16
N GLY A 58 -25.33 -2.58 -0.60
CA GLY A 58 -25.60 -3.04 0.76
C GLY A 58 -26.96 -3.71 0.97
N VAL A 59 -27.25 -4.77 0.21
CA VAL A 59 -28.42 -5.62 0.47
C VAL A 59 -28.32 -6.30 1.85
N ASP A 60 -27.10 -6.52 2.33
CA ASP A 60 -26.79 -7.08 3.66
C ASP A 60 -25.62 -6.29 4.29
N PRO A 61 -25.90 -5.39 5.26
CA PRO A 61 -24.87 -4.59 5.92
C PRO A 61 -23.79 -5.41 6.63
N MET A 62 -24.17 -6.55 7.23
CA MET A 62 -23.24 -7.39 7.98
C MET A 62 -22.27 -8.10 7.02
N ALA A 63 -22.79 -8.65 5.92
CA ALA A 63 -21.92 -9.27 4.92
C ALA A 63 -21.07 -8.24 4.16
N GLN A 64 -21.55 -7.01 4.01
CA GLN A 64 -20.77 -5.89 3.47
C GLN A 64 -19.60 -5.53 4.39
N ALA A 65 -19.84 -5.35 5.70
CA ALA A 65 -18.79 -5.06 6.67
C ALA A 65 -17.75 -6.18 6.76
N ARG A 66 -18.18 -7.45 6.81
CA ARG A 66 -17.27 -8.61 6.80
C ARG A 66 -16.42 -8.68 5.53
N GLY A 67 -17.04 -8.45 4.37
CA GLY A 67 -16.34 -8.45 3.08
C GLY A 67 -15.28 -7.34 3.02
N LEU A 68 -15.66 -6.12 3.42
CA LEU A 68 -14.75 -4.99 3.47
C LEU A 68 -13.59 -5.24 4.44
N ARG A 69 -13.88 -5.70 5.67
CA ARG A 69 -12.88 -6.04 6.67
C ARG A 69 -11.85 -7.03 6.13
N ASN A 70 -12.30 -8.14 5.56
CA ASN A 70 -11.40 -9.16 5.03
C ASN A 70 -10.50 -8.60 3.92
N HIS A 71 -11.05 -7.74 3.05
CA HIS A 71 -10.27 -7.09 2.00
C HIS A 71 -9.22 -6.13 2.58
N VAL A 72 -9.63 -5.19 3.43
CA VAL A 72 -8.73 -4.21 4.04
C VAL A 72 -7.62 -4.88 4.84
N PHE A 73 -7.92 -5.93 5.60
CA PHE A 73 -6.89 -6.64 6.37
C PHE A 73 -5.97 -7.48 5.49
N GLY A 74 -6.46 -7.98 4.36
CA GLY A 74 -5.61 -8.59 3.33
C GLY A 74 -4.64 -7.57 2.73
N GLU A 75 -5.11 -6.37 2.40
CA GLU A 75 -4.28 -5.27 1.90
C GLU A 75 -3.24 -4.85 2.94
N LEU A 76 -3.64 -4.62 4.19
CA LEU A 76 -2.70 -4.29 5.27
C LEU A 76 -1.68 -5.40 5.49
N ALA A 77 -2.09 -6.67 5.54
CA ALA A 77 -1.15 -7.78 5.70
C ALA A 77 -0.14 -7.89 4.55
N THR A 78 -0.54 -7.46 3.34
CA THR A 78 0.30 -7.54 2.13
C THR A 78 1.20 -6.31 1.97
N TYR A 79 0.69 -5.12 2.29
CA TYR A 79 1.30 -3.85 1.91
C TYR A 79 1.69 -2.96 3.11
N ALA A 80 1.15 -3.17 4.32
CA ALA A 80 1.45 -2.33 5.48
C ALA A 80 2.72 -2.72 6.23
N ALA A 81 3.31 -3.89 5.98
CA ALA A 81 4.48 -4.35 6.71
C ALA A 81 5.77 -4.32 5.87
N GLY A 82 6.69 -3.43 6.26
CA GLY A 82 8.12 -3.75 6.16
C GLY A 82 8.50 -4.85 7.16
N PRO A 83 9.61 -5.58 6.94
CA PRO A 83 10.00 -6.71 7.78
C PRO A 83 10.18 -6.32 9.26
N PRO A 84 9.81 -7.19 10.22
CA PRO A 84 10.02 -6.93 11.64
C PRO A 84 11.51 -6.71 11.93
N GLY A 85 11.84 -5.54 12.48
CA GLY A 85 13.23 -5.18 12.85
C GLY A 85 13.95 -4.26 11.87
N VAL A 86 13.41 -4.00 10.68
CA VAL A 86 13.86 -2.89 9.82
C VAL A 86 12.89 -1.75 10.04
N GLY A 87 13.29 -0.78 10.86
CA GLY A 87 12.42 0.26 11.39
C GLY A 87 11.63 1.05 10.34
N GLY A 88 10.44 0.57 10.00
CA GLY A 88 9.26 1.42 9.91
C GLY A 88 8.79 1.62 11.33
N ALA A 89 9.28 2.68 11.99
CA ALA A 89 8.85 3.01 13.33
C ALA A 89 7.31 3.08 13.35
N ALA A 90 6.67 2.17 14.09
CA ALA A 90 5.29 2.27 14.52
C ALA A 90 5.12 3.46 15.53
N GLY A 91 5.73 4.61 15.26
CA GLY A 91 5.87 5.70 16.22
C GLY A 91 6.59 6.97 15.75
N SER A 92 6.59 7.34 14.47
CA SER A 92 7.14 8.64 14.03
C SER A 92 6.26 9.30 12.98
N GLU A 93 5.30 10.14 13.39
CA GLU A 93 4.60 11.18 12.58
C GLU A 93 4.11 10.80 11.17
N GLY A 94 4.10 9.51 10.83
CA GLY A 94 3.95 8.98 9.48
C GLY A 94 2.50 8.66 9.18
N GLY A 95 2.09 8.98 7.95
CA GLY A 95 0.72 8.83 7.48
C GLY A 95 0.19 7.39 7.46
N PRO A 96 -0.97 7.17 6.83
CA PRO A 96 -1.60 5.86 6.74
C PRO A 96 -0.75 4.82 6.01
N ASP A 97 -0.87 3.56 6.43
CA ASP A 97 -0.21 2.42 5.78
C ASP A 97 -0.82 2.13 4.40
N VAL A 98 -2.14 2.28 4.27
CA VAL A 98 -2.89 2.10 3.02
C VAL A 98 -3.78 3.32 2.76
N VAL A 99 -3.68 3.88 1.56
CA VAL A 99 -4.53 4.99 1.10
C VAL A 99 -5.42 4.53 -0.05
N PHE A 100 -6.73 4.53 0.17
CA PHE A 100 -7.71 4.37 -0.89
C PHE A 100 -8.02 5.71 -1.53
N VAL A 101 -7.58 5.91 -2.77
CA VAL A 101 -7.88 7.13 -3.54
C VAL A 101 -9.06 6.89 -4.46
N ASN A 102 -10.14 7.67 -4.26
CA ASN A 102 -11.32 7.66 -5.11
C ASN A 102 -11.34 8.92 -6.01
N LEU A 103 -11.07 8.73 -7.30
CA LEU A 103 -10.96 9.79 -8.31
C LEU A 103 -12.32 10.27 -8.87
N VAL A 104 -13.41 9.95 -8.20
CA VAL A 104 -14.73 9.94 -8.82
C VAL A 104 -15.57 11.13 -8.38
N ASP A 105 -16.48 11.57 -9.27
CA ASP A 105 -17.47 12.60 -8.98
C ASP A 105 -18.26 12.22 -7.71
N LYS A 106 -18.36 13.17 -6.77
CA LYS A 106 -19.13 13.04 -5.53
C LYS A 106 -20.65 13.02 -5.79
N LYS A 107 -21.09 13.08 -7.06
CA LYS A 107 -22.49 13.08 -7.50
C LYS A 107 -22.99 11.70 -7.93
N GLY A 108 -24.33 11.59 -8.00
CA GLY A 108 -25.03 10.42 -8.52
C GLY A 108 -24.69 9.11 -7.79
N ASP A 109 -24.74 8.02 -8.53
CA ASP A 109 -24.54 6.66 -8.01
C ASP A 109 -23.08 6.38 -7.60
N GLN A 110 -22.12 7.01 -8.29
CA GLN A 110 -20.72 6.90 -7.92
C GLN A 110 -20.42 7.59 -6.58
N GLY A 111 -20.95 8.80 -6.38
CA GLY A 111 -20.89 9.49 -5.10
C GLY A 111 -21.57 8.69 -3.98
N ARG A 112 -22.71 8.04 -4.26
CA ARG A 112 -23.37 7.13 -3.32
C ARG A 112 -22.47 5.95 -2.94
N LEU A 113 -21.78 5.35 -3.91
CA LEU A 113 -20.89 4.22 -3.68
C LEU A 113 -19.69 4.60 -2.80
N GLY A 114 -19.02 5.71 -3.11
CA GLY A 114 -17.88 6.15 -2.30
C GLY A 114 -18.28 6.58 -0.89
N ARG A 115 -19.45 7.21 -0.68
CA ARG A 115 -19.95 7.54 0.67
C ARG A 115 -20.29 6.29 1.48
N ALA A 116 -20.87 5.29 0.83
CA ALA A 116 -21.12 4.01 1.49
C ALA A 116 -19.79 3.31 1.87
N PHE A 117 -18.78 3.39 1.01
CA PHE A 117 -17.47 2.81 1.29
C PHE A 117 -16.83 3.49 2.48
N ASP A 118 -16.79 4.82 2.47
CA ASP A 118 -16.30 5.67 3.55
C ASP A 118 -16.97 5.35 4.90
N SER A 119 -18.29 5.23 4.91
CA SER A 119 -19.06 4.93 6.12
C SER A 119 -18.77 3.55 6.67
N VAL A 120 -18.73 2.51 5.82
CA VAL A 120 -18.47 1.13 6.27
C VAL A 120 -17.00 0.97 6.68
N LEU A 121 -16.08 1.62 5.97
CA LEU A 121 -14.65 1.60 6.31
C LEU A 121 -14.42 2.17 7.71
N ARG A 122 -14.96 3.36 8.01
CA ARG A 122 -14.84 3.96 9.36
C ARG A 122 -15.38 3.04 10.44
N ALA A 123 -16.58 2.48 10.24
CA ALA A 123 -17.19 1.58 11.22
C ALA A 123 -16.36 0.30 11.44
N VAL A 124 -15.77 -0.27 10.39
CA VAL A 124 -14.87 -1.43 10.52
C VAL A 124 -13.62 -1.02 11.31
N MET A 125 -12.95 0.07 10.92
CA MET A 125 -11.72 0.49 11.58
C MET A 125 -11.94 0.84 13.06
N GLU A 126 -13.04 1.50 13.41
CA GLU A 126 -13.42 1.84 14.79
C GLU A 126 -13.59 0.59 15.69
N VAL A 127 -14.26 -0.44 15.19
CA VAL A 127 -14.45 -1.69 15.94
C VAL A 127 -13.13 -2.39 16.23
N TYR A 128 -12.22 -2.42 15.25
CA TYR A 128 -10.96 -3.15 15.37
C TYR A 128 -9.83 -2.32 16.00
N SER A 129 -9.89 -0.99 15.96
CA SER A 129 -9.00 -0.11 16.72
C SER A 129 -9.32 -0.07 18.21
N SER A 130 -10.59 -0.28 18.58
CA SER A 130 -11.02 -0.37 19.98
C SER A 130 -10.70 -1.74 20.60
N SER A 131 -10.80 -2.81 19.78
CA SER A 131 -10.60 -4.20 20.24
C SER A 131 -9.14 -4.54 20.54
N SER A 132 -8.18 -3.78 20.02
CA SER A 132 -6.75 -3.92 20.35
C SER A 132 -6.41 -3.42 21.76
N SER A 133 -7.36 -2.75 22.45
CA SER A 133 -7.20 -2.24 23.82
C SER A 133 -7.82 -3.15 24.90
N SER A 134 -8.69 -4.10 24.52
CA SER A 134 -9.38 -4.99 25.45
C SER A 134 -9.05 -6.46 25.12
N THR A 135 -8.36 -7.10 26.06
CA THR A 135 -7.92 -8.50 26.06
C THR A 135 -8.91 -9.52 25.49
N SER A 136 -8.34 -10.50 24.78
CA SER A 136 -8.83 -11.84 24.39
C SER A 136 -9.82 -11.98 23.21
N ASP A 137 -9.32 -12.66 22.17
CA ASP A 137 -10.01 -13.65 21.31
C ASP A 137 -10.32 -13.33 19.84
N THR A 138 -9.81 -12.24 19.26
CA THR A 138 -9.78 -12.09 17.79
C THR A 138 -8.39 -11.64 17.33
N SER A 139 -7.43 -12.58 17.24
CA SER A 139 -6.05 -12.28 16.87
C SER A 139 -5.93 -11.88 15.40
N LEU A 140 -5.90 -10.57 15.15
CA LEU A 140 -5.27 -10.08 13.93
C LEU A 140 -3.76 -10.27 14.07
N PRO A 141 -3.05 -10.68 13.00
CA PRO A 141 -1.62 -10.90 13.06
C PRO A 141 -0.80 -9.61 13.21
N PHE A 142 -1.46 -8.44 13.23
CA PHE A 142 -0.84 -7.13 13.32
C PHE A 142 -1.74 -6.16 14.09
N ALA A 143 -1.14 -5.12 14.68
CA ALA A 143 -1.86 -4.03 15.32
C ALA A 143 -2.50 -3.13 14.27
N VAL A 144 -3.81 -2.90 14.38
CA VAL A 144 -4.55 -1.97 13.51
C VAL A 144 -4.85 -0.72 14.31
N SER A 145 -4.44 0.44 13.79
CA SER A 145 -4.87 1.73 14.31
C SER A 145 -5.96 2.33 13.42
N GLU A 146 -6.75 3.27 13.94
CA GLU A 146 -7.71 4.02 13.12
C GLU A 146 -7.03 4.79 11.98
N ARG A 147 -5.74 5.11 12.12
CA ARG A 147 -4.94 5.83 11.13
C ARG A 147 -4.23 4.92 10.12
N SER A 148 -4.31 3.59 10.27
CA SER A 148 -3.64 2.64 9.36
C SER A 148 -4.23 2.66 7.95
N VAL A 149 -5.47 3.12 7.80
CA VAL A 149 -6.15 3.18 6.50
C VAL A 149 -6.81 4.53 6.33
N GLU A 150 -6.55 5.18 5.20
CA GLU A 150 -7.21 6.43 4.82
C GLU A 150 -8.02 6.25 3.54
N HIS A 151 -9.14 6.96 3.45
CA HIS A 151 -9.92 7.09 2.22
C HIS A 151 -9.97 8.55 1.79
N VAL A 152 -9.41 8.83 0.62
CA VAL A 152 -9.27 10.16 0.06
C VAL A 152 -10.14 10.29 -1.18
N TRP A 153 -10.92 11.37 -1.24
CA TRP A 153 -11.58 11.79 -2.47
C TRP A 153 -10.70 12.81 -3.19
N PHE A 154 -10.38 12.53 -4.44
CA PHE A 154 -9.54 13.42 -5.23
C PHE A 154 -10.25 13.81 -6.54
N ASP A 155 -10.51 15.10 -6.73
CA ASP A 155 -11.12 15.62 -7.95
C ASP A 155 -10.02 16.17 -8.88
N PHE A 156 -9.57 15.32 -9.81
CA PHE A 156 -8.51 15.70 -10.75
C PHE A 156 -8.83 16.98 -11.55
N HIS A 157 -10.10 17.24 -11.88
CA HIS A 157 -10.46 18.41 -12.69
C HIS A 157 -10.39 19.72 -11.88
N ALA A 158 -10.66 19.65 -10.58
CA ALA A 158 -10.52 20.78 -9.68
C ALA A 158 -9.05 21.02 -9.30
N GLU A 159 -8.35 19.94 -8.92
CA GLU A 159 -6.99 20.01 -8.36
C GLU A 159 -5.92 20.28 -9.42
N CYS A 160 -6.04 19.71 -10.62
CA CYS A 160 -5.07 19.88 -11.70
C CYS A 160 -5.48 20.94 -12.74
N LYS A 161 -6.33 21.90 -12.34
CA LYS A 161 -6.86 22.92 -13.26
C LYS A 161 -5.72 23.73 -13.89
N GLY A 162 -5.70 23.78 -15.23
CA GLY A 162 -4.66 24.47 -16.00
C GLY A 162 -3.45 23.60 -16.33
N GLY A 163 -3.54 22.27 -16.19
CA GLY A 163 -2.50 21.34 -16.63
C GLY A 163 -1.27 21.31 -15.74
N ARG A 164 -1.41 21.71 -14.47
CA ARG A 164 -0.36 21.54 -13.46
C ARG A 164 -0.42 20.08 -12.98
N TYR A 165 0.51 19.28 -13.43
CA TYR A 165 0.77 17.91 -12.98
C TYR A 165 2.26 17.76 -12.68
#